data_AF-A0A2E1PAR8-F1
#
_entry.id   AF-A0A2E1PAR8-F1
#
_cell.length_a   1.000
_cell.length_b   1.000
_cell.length_c   1.000
_cell.angle_alpha   90.00
_cell.angle_beta   90.00
_cell.angle_gamma   90.00
#
_symmetry.space_group_name_H-M   'P 1'
#
loop_
_entity.id
_entity.type
_entity.pdbx_description
1 polymer ?
#
loop_
_entity_poly.entity_id
_entity_poly.type
_entity_poly.pdbx_seq_one_letter_code
_entity_poly.pdbx_strand_id
1 'polypeptide(L)'
;MIQRIQTIYMSLLVMINLFLIVSIDNDPGMSLPESIFGNFRPYINEFFFPEILAFIFLINIFLFSKPKFQINILKISSIVLLLGLFSLFDERPLKTSITDPGLIYFSLSFFLIFMSVNAISKDVSIINSSNRIR
;
A
#
# COMPACT_ATOMS: atom_id res chain seq x y z
N MET A 1 24.31 -0.50 -5.78
CA MET A 1 23.10 -0.05 -6.52
C MET A 1 21.86 -0.71 -5.89
N ILE A 2 21.63 -0.39 -4.62
CA ILE A 2 20.89 -1.21 -3.65
C ILE A 2 19.46 -0.66 -3.49
N GLN A 3 19.34 0.67 -3.43
CA GLN A 3 18.06 1.41 -3.33
C GLN A 3 17.11 1.35 -4.55
N ARG A 4 17.47 0.76 -5.70
CA ARG A 4 16.65 0.84 -6.92
C ARG A 4 15.39 -0.03 -6.87
N ILE A 5 15.48 -1.21 -6.25
CA ILE A 5 14.38 -2.19 -6.28
C ILE A 5 13.25 -1.78 -5.33
N GLN A 6 13.59 -1.30 -4.13
CA GLN A 6 12.59 -0.80 -3.17
C GLN A 6 11.78 0.38 -3.75
N THR A 7 12.42 1.27 -4.51
CA THR A 7 11.76 2.41 -5.15
C THR A 7 10.71 1.94 -6.16
N ILE A 8 10.99 0.88 -6.93
CA ILE A 8 10.02 0.32 -7.87
C ILE A 8 8.77 -0.16 -7.14
N TYR A 9 8.92 -0.94 -6.06
CA TYR A 9 7.77 -1.43 -5.30
C TYR A 9 6.95 -0.30 -4.65
N MET A 10 7.63 0.70 -4.08
CA MET A 10 6.96 1.86 -3.50
C MET A 10 6.31 2.75 -4.57
N SER A 11 6.92 2.90 -5.76
CA SER A 11 6.30 3.59 -6.88
C SER A 11 5.06 2.86 -7.38
N LEU A 12 5.07 1.52 -7.42
CA LEU A 12 3.88 0.74 -7.74
C LEU A 12 2.77 0.94 -6.69
N LEU A 13 3.11 1.02 -5.40
CA LEU A 13 2.14 1.38 -4.35
C LEU A 13 1.50 2.75 -4.60
N VAL A 14 2.30 3.76 -4.96
CA VAL A 14 1.77 5.09 -5.34
C VAL A 14 0.82 4.96 -6.54
N MET A 15 1.23 4.24 -7.59
CA MET A 15 0.43 4.09 -8.81
C MET A 15 -0.91 3.39 -8.56
N ILE A 16 -0.95 2.35 -7.73
CA ILE A 16 -2.20 1.65 -7.40
C ILE A 16 -3.16 2.57 -6.66
N ASN A 17 -2.66 3.39 -5.73
CA ASN A 17 -3.50 4.34 -5.01
C ASN A 17 -4.01 5.46 -5.95
N LEU A 18 -3.15 5.99 -6.83
CA LEU A 18 -3.57 6.95 -7.86
C LEU A 18 -4.60 6.34 -8.83
N PHE A 19 -4.42 5.08 -9.23
CA PHE A 19 -5.38 4.38 -10.07
C PHE A 19 -6.75 4.29 -9.39
N LEU A 20 -6.79 3.99 -8.09
CA LEU A 20 -8.04 4.00 -7.33
C LEU A 20 -8.71 5.37 -7.34
N ILE A 21 -7.96 6.44 -7.02
CA ILE A 21 -8.47 7.82 -7.00
C ILE A 21 -9.13 8.17 -8.34
N VAL A 22 -8.41 7.94 -9.44
CA VAL A 22 -8.90 8.21 -10.80
C VAL A 22 -10.12 7.35 -11.14
N SER A 23 -10.17 6.11 -10.64
CA SER A 23 -11.30 5.21 -10.87
C SER A 23 -12.56 5.61 -10.10
N ILE A 24 -12.42 6.37 -9.00
CA ILE A 24 -13.53 6.86 -8.20
C ILE A 24 -14.10 8.16 -8.77
N ASP A 25 -13.22 9.07 -9.22
CA ASP A 25 -13.61 10.43 -9.66
C ASP A 25 -14.17 10.51 -11.10
N ASN A 26 -13.79 9.60 -12.01
CA ASN A 26 -13.99 9.82 -13.44
C ASN A 26 -15.37 9.43 -14.02
N ASP A 27 -16.35 8.99 -13.22
CA ASP A 27 -17.65 8.64 -13.81
C ASP A 27 -18.82 8.65 -12.80
N PRO A 28 -19.87 9.46 -13.02
CA PRO A 28 -21.10 9.35 -12.24
C PRO A 28 -21.85 8.01 -12.47
N GLY A 29 -21.49 7.23 -13.52
CA GLY A 29 -22.02 5.89 -13.81
C GLY A 29 -21.07 4.71 -13.53
N MET A 30 -19.75 4.96 -13.40
CA MET A 30 -18.73 4.01 -12.90
C MET A 30 -18.23 4.38 -11.50
N SER A 31 -19.06 5.01 -10.66
CA SER A 31 -18.83 4.88 -9.22
C SER A 31 -18.74 3.38 -8.98
N LEU A 32 -17.56 2.86 -8.60
CA LEU A 32 -17.32 1.45 -8.28
C LEU A 32 -18.64 0.89 -7.72
N PRO A 33 -19.33 -0.05 -8.42
CA PRO A 33 -20.68 -0.45 -8.04
C PRO A 33 -20.74 -0.64 -6.55
N GLU A 34 -21.80 -0.14 -5.89
CA GLU A 34 -21.90 0.06 -4.41
C GLU A 34 -21.26 -1.08 -3.58
N SER A 35 -21.23 -2.27 -4.17
CA SER A 35 -20.58 -3.47 -3.73
C SER A 35 -19.03 -3.55 -3.70
N ILE A 36 -18.17 -2.72 -4.29
CA ILE A 36 -16.72 -3.13 -4.43
C ILE A 36 -15.89 -2.97 -3.15
N PHE A 37 -16.20 -1.98 -2.31
CA PHE A 37 -15.44 -1.75 -1.07
C PHE A 37 -16.29 -1.90 0.20
N GLY A 38 -17.61 -2.08 0.07
CA GLY A 38 -18.51 -2.26 1.20
C GLY A 38 -18.37 -1.15 2.26
N ASN A 39 -18.34 -1.53 3.54
CA ASN A 39 -18.09 -0.65 4.70
C ASN A 39 -16.76 0.11 4.65
N PHE A 40 -15.82 -0.26 3.77
CA PHE A 40 -14.59 0.49 3.60
C PHE A 40 -14.76 1.74 2.69
N ARG A 41 -15.87 1.82 1.94
CA ARG A 41 -16.14 2.90 0.97
C ARG A 41 -16.14 4.32 1.57
N PRO A 42 -16.69 4.60 2.76
CA PRO A 42 -16.63 5.95 3.34
C PRO A 42 -15.19 6.44 3.48
N TYR A 43 -14.25 5.55 3.86
CA TYR A 43 -12.84 5.93 3.98
C TYR A 43 -12.23 6.34 2.65
N ILE A 44 -12.61 5.66 1.58
CA ILE A 44 -12.16 5.96 0.23
C ILE A 44 -12.75 7.29 -0.26
N ASN A 45 -14.06 7.50 -0.10
CA ASN A 45 -14.75 8.62 -0.73
C ASN A 45 -14.74 9.91 0.10
N GLU A 46 -14.82 9.81 1.43
CA GLU A 46 -15.02 10.97 2.31
C GLU A 46 -13.76 11.33 3.12
N PHE A 47 -12.88 10.35 3.37
CA PHE A 47 -11.69 10.53 4.20
C PHE A 47 -10.37 10.57 3.41
N PHE A 48 -10.42 10.64 2.08
CA PHE A 48 -9.24 10.73 1.22
C PHE A 48 -8.18 9.65 1.52
N PHE A 49 -8.64 8.45 1.88
CA PHE A 49 -7.75 7.37 2.30
C PHE A 49 -6.68 6.99 1.25
N PRO A 50 -7.03 6.71 -0.02
CA PRO A 50 -6.01 6.36 -1.02
C PRO A 50 -5.07 7.53 -1.33
N GLU A 51 -5.52 8.78 -1.24
CA GLU A 51 -4.71 9.99 -1.42
C GLU A 51 -3.67 10.11 -0.31
N ILE A 52 -4.10 9.93 0.94
CA ILE A 52 -3.22 9.97 2.11
C ILE A 52 -2.16 8.87 1.98
N LEU A 53 -2.54 7.64 1.60
CA LEU A 53 -1.59 6.55 1.39
C LEU A 53 -0.63 6.82 0.24
N ALA A 54 -1.12 7.30 -0.90
CA ALA A 54 -0.29 7.67 -2.04
C ALA A 54 0.79 8.69 -1.63
N PHE A 55 0.39 9.71 -0.87
CA PHE A 55 1.30 10.74 -0.40
C PHE A 55 2.32 10.21 0.62
N ILE A 56 1.90 9.35 1.55
CA ILE A 56 2.79 8.67 2.49
C ILE A 56 3.84 7.84 1.74
N PHE A 57 3.44 7.03 0.75
CA PHE A 57 4.37 6.23 -0.03
C PHE A 57 5.31 7.08 -0.88
N LEU A 58 4.81 8.19 -1.45
CA LEU A 58 5.62 9.15 -2.19
C LEU A 58 6.72 9.77 -1.30
N ILE A 59 6.36 10.27 -0.11
CA ILE A 59 7.33 10.76 0.88
C ILE A 59 8.32 9.66 1.26
N ASN A 60 7.82 8.44 1.44
CA ASN A 60 8.63 7.30 1.85
C ASN A 60 9.75 6.99 0.84
N ILE A 61 9.51 7.16 -0.46
CA ILE A 61 10.54 7.01 -1.51
C ILE A 61 11.72 7.96 -1.28
N PHE A 62 11.45 9.21 -0.88
CA PHE A 62 12.49 10.22 -0.65
C PHE A 62 13.28 10.01 0.67
N LEU A 63 12.80 9.15 1.57
CA LEU A 63 13.45 8.84 2.84
C LEU A 63 14.55 7.77 2.72
N PHE A 64 15.15 7.60 1.53
CA PHE A 64 16.15 6.58 1.22
C PHE A 64 17.41 6.62 2.12
N SER A 65 17.71 7.78 2.70
CA SER A 65 18.82 7.95 3.65
C SER A 65 18.50 7.41 5.05
N LYS A 66 17.23 7.09 5.34
CA LYS A 66 16.73 6.65 6.65
C LYS A 66 15.95 5.33 6.53
N PRO A 67 16.60 4.20 6.16
CA PRO A 67 15.91 2.94 5.87
C PRO A 67 15.10 2.37 7.04
N LYS A 68 15.55 2.56 8.29
CA LYS A 68 14.78 2.16 9.47
C LYS A 68 13.44 2.89 9.56
N PHE A 69 13.43 4.18 9.22
CA PHE A 69 12.22 4.98 9.21
C PHE A 69 11.28 4.57 8.06
N GLN A 70 11.86 4.25 6.89
CA GLN A 70 11.09 3.73 5.76
C GLN A 70 10.35 2.44 6.09
N ILE A 71 11.02 1.49 6.75
CA ILE A 71 10.43 0.23 7.19
C ILE A 71 9.29 0.47 8.18
N ASN A 72 9.45 1.40 9.13
CA ASN A 72 8.41 1.71 10.10
C ASN A 72 7.16 2.32 9.45
N ILE A 73 7.34 3.24 8.48
CA ILE A 73 6.23 3.77 7.69
C ILE A 73 5.49 2.61 7.01
N LEU A 74 6.21 1.73 6.31
CA LEU A 74 5.61 0.58 5.61
C LEU A 74 4.83 -0.35 6.55
N LYS A 75 5.35 -0.61 7.75
CA LYS A 75 4.66 -1.41 8.78
C LYS A 75 3.39 -0.74 9.27
N ILE A 76 3.42 0.56 9.54
CA ILE A 76 2.23 1.33 9.96
C ILE A 76 1.18 1.32 8.84
N SER A 77 1.59 1.57 7.59
CA SER A 77 0.70 1.47 6.42
C SER A 77 0.07 0.08 6.29
N SER A 78 0.81 -0.99 6.58
CA SER A 78 0.26 -2.35 6.61
C SER A 78 -0.81 -2.53 7.69
N ILE A 79 -0.64 -1.95 8.88
CA ILE A 79 -1.66 -2.02 9.94
C ILE A 79 -2.92 -1.26 9.53
N VAL A 80 -2.76 -0.08 8.96
CA VAL A 80 -3.88 0.74 8.47
C VAL A 80 -4.66 0.01 7.35
N LEU A 81 -3.95 -0.64 6.42
CA LEU A 81 -4.58 -1.46 5.38
C LEU A 81 -5.27 -2.71 5.95
N LEU A 82 -4.74 -3.31 7.02
CA LEU A 82 -5.39 -4.45 7.70
C LEU A 82 -6.74 -4.06 8.32
N LEU A 83 -6.83 -2.87 8.91
CA LEU A 83 -8.10 -2.35 9.41
C LEU A 83 -9.11 -2.19 8.27
N GLY A 84 -8.68 -1.64 7.13
CA GLY A 84 -9.53 -1.53 5.95
C GLY A 84 -9.99 -2.87 5.40
N LEU A 85 -9.11 -3.88 5.41
CA LEU A 85 -9.45 -5.24 5.01
C LEU A 85 -10.49 -5.88 5.96
N PHE A 86 -10.38 -5.66 7.27
CA PHE A 86 -11.39 -6.15 8.22
C PHE A 86 -12.75 -5.49 8.00
N SER A 87 -12.78 -4.18 7.73
CA SER A 87 -14.02 -3.48 7.35
C SER A 87 -14.67 -4.10 6.11
N LEU A 88 -13.87 -4.58 5.14
CA LEU A 88 -14.39 -5.25 3.94
C LEU A 88 -14.99 -6.64 4.23
N PHE A 89 -14.42 -7.39 5.19
CA PHE A 89 -14.93 -8.73 5.55
C PHE A 89 -16.12 -8.70 6.50
N ASP A 90 -16.35 -7.60 7.23
CA ASP A 90 -17.48 -7.47 8.16
C ASP A 90 -18.84 -7.58 7.44
N GLU A 91 -18.93 -7.07 6.21
CA GLU A 91 -20.17 -7.11 5.41
C GLU A 91 -20.36 -8.39 4.58
N ARG A 92 -19.29 -9.17 4.34
CA ARG A 92 -19.31 -10.22 3.30
C ARG A 92 -18.79 -11.55 3.77
N PRO A 93 -19.52 -12.66 3.51
CA PRO A 93 -18.95 -13.97 3.71
C PRO A 93 -17.72 -14.14 2.82
N LEU A 94 -16.63 -14.68 3.41
CA LEU A 94 -15.34 -14.92 2.75
C LEU A 94 -15.45 -15.52 1.33
N LYS A 95 -16.47 -16.34 1.10
CA LYS A 95 -16.71 -17.04 -0.17
C LYS A 95 -17.06 -16.10 -1.33
N THR A 96 -17.72 -14.97 -1.08
CA THR A 96 -18.05 -13.95 -2.09
C THR A 96 -16.96 -12.88 -2.21
N SER A 97 -16.11 -12.72 -1.19
CA SER A 97 -15.03 -11.72 -1.17
C SER A 97 -13.82 -12.08 -2.04
N ILE A 98 -13.65 -13.36 -2.39
CA ILE A 98 -12.51 -13.83 -3.23
C ILE A 98 -12.56 -13.23 -4.64
N THR A 99 -13.75 -12.92 -5.16
CA THR A 99 -13.94 -12.29 -6.47
C THR A 99 -13.99 -10.77 -6.42
N ASP A 100 -13.81 -10.17 -5.23
CA ASP A 100 -14.00 -8.75 -5.01
C ASP A 100 -12.74 -7.94 -5.43
N PRO A 101 -12.87 -6.94 -6.31
CA PRO A 101 -11.76 -6.06 -6.66
C PRO A 101 -11.13 -5.37 -5.43
N GLY A 102 -11.90 -5.12 -4.36
CA GLY A 102 -11.36 -4.57 -3.12
C GLY A 102 -10.32 -5.50 -2.47
N LEU A 103 -10.56 -6.81 -2.48
CA LEU A 103 -9.62 -7.80 -1.93
C LEU A 103 -8.34 -7.88 -2.76
N ILE A 104 -8.43 -7.69 -4.08
CA ILE A 104 -7.27 -7.62 -4.97
C ILE A 104 -6.40 -6.41 -4.61
N TYR A 105 -7.02 -5.24 -4.39
CA TYR A 105 -6.30 -4.03 -3.98
C TYR A 105 -5.51 -4.24 -2.67
N PHE A 106 -6.16 -4.76 -1.63
CA PHE A 106 -5.50 -5.02 -0.35
C PHE A 106 -4.38 -6.06 -0.50
N SER A 107 -4.64 -7.17 -1.19
CA SER A 107 -3.68 -8.25 -1.38
C SER A 107 -2.43 -7.77 -2.13
N LEU A 108 -2.61 -7.01 -3.22
CA LEU A 108 -1.51 -6.44 -3.99
C LEU A 108 -0.72 -5.41 -3.17
N SER A 109 -1.41 -4.58 -2.39
CA SER A 109 -0.78 -3.61 -1.49
C SER A 109 0.07 -4.29 -0.41
N PHE A 110 -0.44 -5.33 0.25
CA PHE A 110 0.34 -6.11 1.22
C PHE A 110 1.56 -6.75 0.59
N PHE A 111 1.40 -7.35 -0.60
CA PHE A 111 2.50 -7.96 -1.32
C PHE A 111 3.61 -6.94 -1.62
N LEU A 112 3.27 -5.77 -2.15
CA LEU A 112 4.24 -4.73 -2.46
C LEU A 112 4.90 -4.14 -1.21
N ILE A 113 4.16 -3.96 -0.11
CA ILE A 113 4.73 -3.54 1.17
C ILE A 113 5.74 -4.57 1.67
N PHE A 114 5.38 -5.86 1.65
CA PHE A 114 6.28 -6.94 2.06
C PHE A 114 7.56 -6.96 1.21
N MET A 115 7.43 -6.88 -0.11
CA MET A 115 8.56 -6.82 -1.03
C MET A 115 9.44 -5.59 -0.79
N SER A 116 8.82 -4.44 -0.51
CA SER A 116 9.53 -3.21 -0.15
C SER A 116 10.34 -3.42 1.13
N VAL A 117 9.71 -3.86 2.22
CA VAL A 117 10.39 -4.09 3.52
C VAL A 117 11.56 -5.06 3.39
N ASN A 118 11.39 -6.14 2.63
CA ASN A 118 12.45 -7.12 2.40
C ASN A 118 13.62 -6.53 1.62
N ALA A 119 13.35 -5.74 0.58
CA ALA A 119 14.38 -5.04 -0.17
C ALA A 119 15.16 -4.07 0.73
N ILE A 120 14.47 -3.23 1.51
CA ILE A 120 15.13 -2.28 2.44
C ILE A 120 15.98 -3.03 3.48
N SER A 121 15.44 -4.13 4.02
CA SER A 121 16.13 -4.91 5.06
C SER A 121 17.39 -5.59 4.54
N LYS A 122 17.35 -6.11 3.30
CA LYS A 122 18.51 -6.66 2.60
C LYS A 122 19.56 -5.58 2.32
N ASP A 123 19.12 -4.39 1.94
CA ASP A 123 20.01 -3.26 1.71
C ASP A 123 20.73 -2.84 3.00
N VAL A 124 20.01 -2.76 4.12
CA VAL A 124 20.57 -2.46 5.44
C VAL A 124 21.58 -3.52 5.88
N SER A 125 21.31 -4.81 5.64
CA SER A 125 22.24 -5.87 6.04
C SER A 125 23.56 -5.80 5.26
N ILE A 126 23.51 -5.49 3.96
CA ILE A 126 24.71 -5.32 3.12
C ILE A 126 25.54 -4.10 3.58
N ILE A 127 24.89 -2.97 3.88
CA ILE A 127 25.58 -1.77 4.38
C ILE A 127 26.28 -2.08 5.71
N ASN A 128 25.58 -2.75 6.62
CA ASN A 128 26.14 -3.11 7.93
C ASN A 128 27.30 -4.11 7.80
N SER A 129 27.22 -5.09 6.89
CA SER A 129 28.32 -6.02 6.65
C SER A 129 29.53 -5.33 6.03
N SER A 130 29.32 -4.39 5.10
CA SER A 130 30.42 -3.63 4.49
C SER A 130 31.13 -2.74 5.50
N ASN A 131 30.39 -2.12 6.42
CA ASN A 131 30.97 -1.29 7.49
C ASN A 131 31.73 -2.11 8.56
N ARG A 132 31.52 -3.43 8.65
CA ARG A 132 32.29 -4.30 9.56
C ARG A 132 33.65 -4.71 9.01
N ILE A 133 33.84 -4.65 7.70
CA ILE A 133 35.08 -5.07 7.02
C ILE A 133 36.09 -3.89 6.95
N ARG A 134 35.62 -2.67 7.24
CA ARG A 134 36.38 -1.42 7.15
C ARG A 134 36.80 -0.95 8.54
#